data_AF-A0A960ZFP5-F1
#
_entry.id   AF-A0A960ZFP5-F1
#
_cell.length_a   1.000
_cell.length_b   1.000
_cell.length_c   1.000
_cell.angle_alpha   90.00
_cell.angle_beta   90.00
_cell.angle_gamma   90.00
#
_symmetry.space_group_name_H-M   'P 1'
#
loop_
_entity.id
_entity.type
_entity.pdbx_description
1 polymer ?
#
loop_
_entity_poly.entity_id
_entity_poly.type
_entity_poly.pdbx_seq_one_letter_code
_entity_poly.pdbx_strand_id
1 'polypeptide(L)'
;MKYHPYTLLLVVLLFYACGDSDLRVQCDNLLPSAQTKFIDVYALLSSSGPSGCATCHAPSNPNANYDFLTKPGVYEALSNHFDVVYAQIASGRMPEDGTPWSESNIQILRSWYCYGGPYEP
;
A
#
# COMPACT_ATOMS: atom_id res chain seq x y z
N MET A 1 -32.25 -31.56 -48.96
CA MET A 1 -31.58 -30.32 -48.49
C MET A 1 -30.78 -30.68 -47.24
N LYS A 2 -29.46 -30.51 -47.29
CA LYS A 2 -28.52 -30.84 -46.20
C LYS A 2 -28.33 -29.60 -45.34
N TYR A 3 -28.52 -29.69 -44.03
CA TYR A 3 -27.95 -28.73 -43.07
C TYR A 3 -27.22 -29.51 -41.99
N HIS A 4 -25.94 -29.16 -41.82
CA HIS A 4 -25.05 -29.66 -40.79
C HIS A 4 -24.84 -28.58 -39.71
N PRO A 5 -24.47 -29.01 -38.49
CA PRO A 5 -24.56 -28.27 -37.23
C PRO A 5 -23.28 -27.52 -36.93
N TYR A 6 -23.30 -26.35 -36.28
CA TYR A 6 -22.19 -25.89 -35.42
C TYR A 6 -22.62 -24.76 -34.50
N THR A 7 -22.00 -24.74 -33.31
CA THR A 7 -21.73 -23.59 -32.44
C THR A 7 -22.94 -23.01 -31.70
N LEU A 8 -22.91 -22.76 -30.39
CA LEU A 8 -21.83 -22.10 -29.66
C LEU A 8 -21.99 -22.42 -28.16
N LEU A 9 -20.99 -23.07 -27.56
CA LEU A 9 -20.88 -23.25 -26.12
C LEU A 9 -20.35 -21.92 -25.54
N LEU A 10 -21.23 -21.02 -25.12
CA LEU A 10 -20.82 -19.78 -24.45
C LEU A 10 -20.82 -20.02 -22.93
N VAL A 11 -19.64 -20.34 -22.40
CA VAL A 11 -19.38 -20.42 -20.96
C VAL A 11 -19.40 -19.00 -20.40
N VAL A 12 -20.53 -18.62 -19.81
CA VAL A 12 -20.69 -17.37 -19.06
C VAL A 12 -20.20 -17.60 -17.63
N LEU A 13 -18.88 -17.52 -17.43
CA LEU A 13 -18.30 -17.39 -16.08
C LEU A 13 -18.38 -15.91 -15.67
N LEU A 14 -19.59 -15.50 -15.28
CA LEU A 14 -19.83 -14.26 -14.54
C LEU A 14 -19.37 -14.49 -13.10
N PHE A 15 -18.05 -14.43 -12.87
CA PHE A 15 -17.57 -14.17 -11.53
C PHE A 15 -17.74 -12.67 -11.27
N TYR A 16 -18.84 -12.37 -10.60
CA TYR A 16 -19.06 -11.17 -9.83
C TYR A 16 -17.82 -10.88 -8.98
N ALA A 17 -17.00 -9.93 -9.43
CA ALA A 17 -16.03 -9.25 -8.60
C ALA A 17 -16.79 -8.34 -7.62
N CYS A 18 -17.30 -8.93 -6.54
CA CYS A 18 -17.89 -8.18 -5.45
C CYS A 18 -16.76 -7.65 -4.54
N GLY A 19 -16.49 -6.35 -4.66
CA GLY A 19 -16.01 -5.50 -3.56
C GLY A 19 -14.51 -5.48 -3.31
N ASP A 20 -13.86 -4.39 -3.71
CA ASP A 20 -12.51 -3.96 -3.29
C ASP A 20 -12.47 -3.52 -1.79
N SER A 21 -13.21 -4.22 -0.93
CA SER A 21 -13.19 -4.07 0.53
C SER A 21 -12.00 -4.79 1.18
N ASP A 22 -11.21 -5.53 0.39
CA ASP A 22 -10.21 -6.49 0.87
C ASP A 22 -8.83 -5.90 1.14
N LEU A 23 -8.55 -4.65 0.75
CA LEU A 23 -7.24 -4.03 1.00
C LEU A 23 -7.12 -3.36 2.37
N ARG A 24 -7.90 -3.84 3.35
CA ARG A 24 -7.61 -3.54 4.76
C ARG A 24 -6.35 -4.27 5.17
N VAL A 25 -5.57 -3.66 6.07
CA VAL A 25 -4.42 -4.35 6.63
C VAL A 25 -4.86 -5.61 7.37
N GLN A 26 -4.31 -6.73 6.96
CA GLN A 26 -4.42 -7.99 7.69
C GLN A 26 -3.14 -8.18 8.50
N CYS A 27 -3.24 -8.71 9.72
CA CYS A 27 -2.06 -8.92 10.58
C CYS A 27 -1.50 -10.34 10.45
N ASP A 28 -1.33 -10.78 9.21
CA ASP A 28 -0.71 -12.04 8.81
C ASP A 28 0.64 -11.79 8.12
N ASN A 29 1.44 -12.86 7.98
CA ASN A 29 2.76 -12.80 7.35
C ASN A 29 3.63 -11.62 7.85
N LEU A 30 3.80 -11.51 9.17
CA LEU A 30 4.56 -10.42 9.80
C LEU A 30 6.04 -10.76 9.89
N LEU A 31 6.90 -9.75 9.74
CA LEU A 31 8.28 -9.83 10.19
C LEU A 31 8.32 -9.94 11.72
N PRO A 32 9.38 -10.52 12.32
CA PRO A 32 9.53 -10.51 13.77
C PRO A 32 9.51 -9.08 14.35
N SER A 33 8.87 -8.88 15.49
CA SER A 33 8.76 -7.56 16.13
C SER A 33 10.10 -6.89 16.39
N ALA A 34 11.13 -7.67 16.77
CA ALA A 34 12.49 -7.15 16.98
C ALA A 34 13.15 -6.57 15.70
N GLN A 35 12.63 -6.92 14.52
CA GLN A 35 13.10 -6.46 13.21
C GLN A 35 12.22 -5.35 12.63
N THR A 36 11.22 -4.90 13.38
CA THR A 36 10.21 -3.97 12.88
C THR A 36 10.31 -2.68 13.67
N LYS A 37 10.89 -1.65 13.06
CA LYS A 37 11.10 -0.35 13.70
C LYS A 37 10.49 0.76 12.86
N PHE A 38 10.02 1.82 13.51
CA PHE A 38 9.48 2.97 12.79
C PHE A 38 10.54 3.62 11.89
N ILE A 39 11.81 3.59 12.25
CA ILE A 39 12.88 4.13 11.40
C ILE A 39 12.94 3.48 10.01
N ASP A 40 12.62 2.19 9.89
CA ASP A 40 12.62 1.47 8.61
C ASP A 40 11.40 1.89 7.77
N VAL A 41 10.24 2.05 8.41
CA VAL A 41 9.03 2.60 7.78
C VAL A 41 9.26 4.03 7.29
N TYR A 42 9.86 4.87 8.14
CA TYR A 42 10.24 6.24 7.81
C TYR A 42 11.16 6.27 6.59
N ALA A 43 12.23 5.47 6.57
CA ALA A 43 13.18 5.44 5.46
C ALA A 43 12.53 5.08 4.12
N LEU A 44 11.51 4.21 4.13
CA LEU A 44 10.76 3.84 2.91
C LEU A 44 9.90 5.00 2.41
N LEU A 45 9.12 5.63 3.30
CA LEU A 45 8.19 6.71 2.93
C LEU A 45 8.93 8.02 2.61
N SER A 46 9.99 8.33 3.35
CA SER A 46 10.75 9.58 3.24
C SER A 46 11.79 9.58 2.13
N SER A 47 11.95 8.45 1.43
CA SER A 47 12.83 8.37 0.27
C SER A 47 12.40 9.36 -0.81
N SER A 48 13.37 9.96 -1.51
CA SER A 48 13.15 10.76 -2.72
C SER A 48 13.28 9.92 -4.01
N GLY A 49 13.51 8.61 -3.86
CA GLY A 49 13.62 7.67 -4.98
C GLY A 49 12.26 7.35 -5.63
N PRO A 50 12.24 6.51 -6.68
CA PRO A 50 11.04 6.20 -7.44
C PRO A 50 9.97 5.45 -6.64
N SER A 51 10.33 4.81 -5.51
CA SER A 51 9.39 4.19 -4.58
C SER A 51 9.02 5.08 -3.39
N GLY A 52 9.61 6.27 -3.28
CA GLY A 52 9.41 7.15 -2.14
C GLY A 52 8.16 8.03 -2.27
N CYS A 53 7.65 8.49 -1.12
CA CYS A 53 6.45 9.33 -1.08
C CYS A 53 6.79 10.82 -0.86
N ALA A 54 7.95 11.13 -0.27
CA ALA A 54 8.34 12.50 0.09
C ALA A 54 8.42 13.47 -1.09
N THR A 55 8.69 13.01 -2.31
CA THR A 55 8.74 13.88 -3.50
C THR A 55 7.41 14.61 -3.73
N CYS A 56 6.29 13.91 -3.55
CA CYS A 56 4.95 14.47 -3.73
C CYS A 56 4.31 14.90 -2.41
N HIS A 57 4.71 14.28 -1.30
CA HIS A 57 4.14 14.49 0.03
C HIS A 57 5.12 15.19 0.97
N ALA A 58 5.76 16.27 0.51
CA ALA A 58 6.59 17.13 1.36
C ALA A 58 5.79 18.35 1.86
N PRO A 59 6.13 18.93 3.02
CA PRO A 59 5.52 20.17 3.53
C PRO A 59 5.63 21.36 2.57
N SER A 60 6.60 21.33 1.65
CA SER A 60 6.78 22.34 0.62
C SER A 60 5.77 22.23 -0.53
N ASN A 61 5.08 21.10 -0.68
CA ASN A 61 4.03 20.93 -1.68
C ASN A 61 2.67 21.34 -1.07
N PRO A 62 2.05 22.45 -1.51
CA PRO A 62 0.77 22.91 -0.96
C PRO A 62 -0.40 21.97 -1.24
N ASN A 63 -0.24 21.01 -2.17
CA ASN A 63 -1.24 20.00 -2.48
C ASN A 63 -0.98 18.66 -1.76
N ALA A 64 0.05 18.57 -0.92
CA ALA A 64 0.34 17.37 -0.15
C ALA A 64 -0.67 17.21 0.99
N ASN A 65 -1.42 16.10 0.97
CA ASN A 65 -2.34 15.76 2.05
C ASN A 65 -1.62 15.27 3.32
N TYR A 66 -0.36 14.83 3.19
CA TYR A 66 0.44 14.23 4.26
C TYR A 66 1.89 14.71 4.15
N ASP A 67 2.58 14.82 5.28
CA ASP A 67 4.02 15.04 5.34
C ASP A 67 4.73 13.69 5.46
N PHE A 68 5.26 13.17 4.35
CA PHE A 68 6.12 12.01 4.34
C PHE A 68 7.61 12.36 4.29
N LEU A 69 7.99 13.63 4.40
CA LEU A 69 9.38 14.05 4.44
C LEU A 69 9.95 14.03 5.85
N THR A 70 9.18 14.47 6.86
CA THR A 70 9.66 14.54 8.24
C THR A 70 9.26 13.31 9.05
N LYS A 71 10.12 12.92 10.00
CA LYS A 71 9.86 11.78 10.89
C LYS A 71 8.56 11.95 11.71
N PRO A 72 8.29 13.12 12.32
CA PRO A 72 7.00 13.37 12.98
C PRO A 72 5.81 13.35 12.02
N GLY A 73 5.95 13.95 10.82
CA GLY A 73 4.89 13.96 9.81
C GLY A 73 4.51 12.57 9.35
N VAL A 74 5.49 11.70 9.07
CA VAL A 74 5.24 10.30 8.70
C VAL A 74 4.49 9.57 9.80
N TYR A 75 4.90 9.77 11.06
CA TYR A 75 4.25 9.12 12.19
C TYR A 75 2.81 9.59 12.37
N GLU A 76 2.56 10.89 12.27
CA GLU A 76 1.23 11.48 12.36
C GLU A 76 0.31 10.98 11.24
N ALA A 77 0.80 10.98 9.99
CA ALA A 77 0.05 10.51 8.84
C ALA A 77 -0.34 9.03 9.00
N LEU A 78 0.60 8.17 9.38
CA LEU A 78 0.32 6.75 9.59
C LEU A 78 -0.58 6.50 10.80
N SER A 79 -0.42 7.24 11.90
CA SER A 79 -1.24 7.05 13.12
C SER A 79 -2.71 7.38 12.87
N ASN A 80 -2.99 8.37 12.02
CA ASN A 80 -4.36 8.83 11.76
C ASN A 80 -4.98 8.21 10.50
N HIS A 81 -4.17 7.78 9.53
CA HIS A 81 -4.63 7.42 8.19
C HIS A 81 -4.01 6.13 7.65
N PHE A 82 -3.56 5.21 8.52
CA PHE A 82 -2.86 3.99 8.12
C PHE A 82 -3.57 3.22 7.00
N ASP A 83 -4.85 2.88 7.17
CA ASP A 83 -5.59 2.05 6.21
C ASP A 83 -5.65 2.68 4.82
N VAL A 84 -5.77 4.01 4.75
CA VAL A 84 -5.80 4.75 3.48
C VAL A 84 -4.43 4.69 2.82
N VAL A 85 -3.36 4.97 3.57
CA VAL A 85 -1.98 4.93 3.05
C VAL A 85 -1.61 3.52 2.61
N TYR A 86 -1.88 2.53 3.46
CA TYR A 86 -1.62 1.12 3.20
C TYR A 86 -2.36 0.63 1.94
N ALA A 87 -3.66 0.94 1.79
CA ALA A 87 -4.42 0.53 0.63
C ALA A 87 -3.87 1.13 -0.69
N GLN A 88 -3.40 2.39 -0.69
CA GLN A 88 -2.79 2.99 -1.88
C GLN A 88 -1.46 2.30 -2.25
N ILE A 89 -0.64 1.95 -1.26
CA ILE A 89 0.64 1.25 -1.47
C ILE A 89 0.39 -0.21 -1.89
N ALA A 90 -0.45 -0.94 -1.17
CA ALA A 90 -0.72 -2.36 -1.40
C ALA A 90 -1.47 -2.63 -2.71
N SER A 91 -2.28 -1.67 -3.18
CA SER A 91 -2.89 -1.75 -4.52
C SER A 91 -1.91 -1.44 -5.67
N GLY A 92 -0.69 -0.99 -5.36
CA GLY A 92 0.27 -0.53 -6.35
C GLY A 92 -0.11 0.79 -7.02
N ARG A 93 -1.11 1.52 -6.51
CA ARG A 93 -1.49 2.86 -7.01
C ARG A 93 -0.50 3.94 -6.62
N MET A 94 0.25 3.73 -5.54
CA MET A 94 1.31 4.61 -5.10
C MET A 94 2.67 3.90 -5.08
N PRO A 95 3.76 4.61 -5.46
CA PRO A 95 3.76 6.01 -5.92
C PRO A 95 3.21 6.19 -7.34
N GLU A 96 2.55 7.33 -7.59
CA GLU A 96 2.09 7.73 -8.94
C GLU A 96 3.31 7.92 -9.86
N ASP A 97 3.29 7.27 -11.04
CA ASP A 97 4.39 7.22 -12.00
C ASP A 97 5.73 6.67 -11.46
N GLY A 98 5.72 6.09 -10.25
CA GLY A 98 6.88 5.54 -9.57
C GLY A 98 7.01 4.03 -9.67
N THR A 99 7.97 3.49 -8.92
CA THR A 99 8.15 2.05 -8.76
C THR A 99 7.26 1.56 -7.61
N PRO A 100 6.28 0.67 -7.86
CA PRO A 100 5.46 0.08 -6.82
C PRO A 100 6.31 -0.58 -5.74
N TRP A 101 5.81 -0.58 -4.50
CA TRP A 101 6.53 -1.23 -3.40
C TRP A 101 6.58 -2.74 -3.61
N SER A 102 7.72 -3.35 -3.27
CA SER A 102 7.82 -4.80 -3.19
C SER A 102 7.00 -5.31 -1.99
N GLU A 103 6.60 -6.59 -2.05
CA GLU A 103 5.93 -7.25 -0.92
C GLU A 103 6.76 -7.16 0.37
N SER A 104 8.10 -7.20 0.28
CA SER A 104 8.98 -7.04 1.44
C SER A 104 8.82 -5.67 2.12
N ASN A 105 8.65 -4.59 1.34
CA ASN A 105 8.47 -3.24 1.89
C ASN A 105 7.07 -3.08 2.47
N ILE A 106 6.06 -3.64 1.80
CA ILE A 106 4.68 -3.69 2.31
C ILE A 106 4.63 -4.48 3.62
N GLN A 107 5.39 -5.56 3.73
CA GLN A 107 5.51 -6.38 4.93
C GLN A 107 6.12 -5.60 6.10
N ILE A 108 7.13 -4.76 5.87
CA ILE A 108 7.71 -3.88 6.91
C ILE A 108 6.63 -2.93 7.45
N LEU A 109 5.91 -2.24 6.55
CA LEU A 109 4.84 -1.31 6.92
C LEU A 109 3.70 -2.00 7.69
N ARG A 110 3.21 -3.15 7.18
CA ARG A 110 2.18 -3.98 7.82
C ARG A 110 2.62 -4.45 9.21
N SER A 111 3.85 -4.97 9.32
CA SER A 111 4.37 -5.49 10.58
C SER A 111 4.43 -4.39 11.64
N TRP A 112 4.91 -3.20 11.27
CA TRP A 112 5.05 -2.09 12.22
C TRP A 112 3.69 -1.69 12.79
N TYR A 113 2.69 -1.56 11.93
CA TYR A 113 1.33 -1.24 12.35
C TYR A 113 0.72 -2.33 13.22
N CYS A 114 0.84 -3.60 12.82
CA CYS A 114 0.29 -4.73 13.57
C CYS A 114 0.95 -4.94 14.94
N TYR A 115 2.15 -4.40 15.18
CA TYR A 115 2.78 -4.35 16.50
C TYR A 115 2.44 -3.10 17.31
N GLY A 116 1.44 -2.34 16.89
CA GLY A 116 0.95 -1.16 17.61
C GLY A 116 1.59 0.16 17.18
N GLY A 117 2.37 0.16 16.11
CA GLY A 117 2.98 1.37 15.55
C GLY A 117 3.81 2.17 16.56
N PRO A 118 4.78 1.55 17.26
CA PRO A 118 5.59 2.29 18.22
C PRO A 118 6.39 3.40 17.52
N TYR A 119 6.48 4.57 18.15
CA TYR A 119 7.39 5.64 17.74
C TYR A 119 8.70 5.51 18.49
N GLU A 120 9.82 5.44 17.78
CA GLU A 120 11.14 5.67 18.38
C GLU A 120 11.57 7.12 18.12
N PRO A 121 11.86 7.94 19.16
CA PRO A 121 12.29 9.32 18.99
C PRO A 121 13.61 9.44 18.20
#